data_AF-A0A7D7VU83-F1
#
_entry.id   AF-A0A7D7VU83-F1
#
_cell.length_a   1.000
_cell.length_b   1.000
_cell.length_c   1.000
_cell.angle_alpha   90.00
_cell.angle_beta   90.00
_cell.angle_gamma   90.00
#
_symmetry.space_group_name_H-M   'P 1'
#
loop_
_entity.id
_entity.type
_entity.pdbx_description
1 polymer ?
#
loop_
_entity_poly.entity_id
_entity_poly.type
_entity_poly.pdbx_seq_one_letter_code
_entity_poly.pdbx_strand_id
1 'polypeptide(L)'
;MQSFGKKLRECREAKNLSQSALAKLLNTNHSIIGKYERNEVKPTIDVVKKLAEALDTNVGYLLGETDNLNVLKDSSMLKRLNDIASFSKQEQEHILFALDAMITKIKLGSI
;
A
#
# COMPACT_ATOMS: atom_id res chain seq x y z
N MET A 1 16.51 3.25 -4.30
CA MET A 1 15.51 3.21 -3.21
C MET A 1 14.85 4.58 -3.08
N GLN A 2 13.52 4.64 -3.11
CA GLN A 2 12.77 5.87 -2.84
C GLN A 2 12.75 6.15 -1.33
N SER A 3 12.87 7.41 -0.91
CA SER A 3 12.79 7.76 0.52
C SER A 3 11.36 7.69 1.06
N PHE A 4 11.23 7.53 2.38
CA PHE A 4 9.93 7.54 3.08
C PHE A 4 9.08 8.76 2.69
N GLY A 5 9.68 9.96 2.74
CA GLY A 5 8.97 11.20 2.43
C GLY A 5 8.45 11.24 0.99
N LYS A 6 9.20 10.67 0.04
CA LYS A 6 8.78 10.60 -1.36
C LYS A 6 7.60 9.62 -1.54
N LYS A 7 7.68 8.43 -0.93
CA LYS A 7 6.57 7.46 -0.99
C LYS A 7 5.30 7.97 -0.30
N LEU A 8 5.46 8.67 0.83
CA LEU A 8 4.35 9.33 1.52
C LEU A 8 3.64 10.33 0.60
N ARG A 9 4.42 11.17 -0.09
CA ARG A 9 3.90 12.14 -1.06
C ARG A 9 3.17 11.46 -2.23
N GLU A 10 3.77 10.41 -2.80
CA GLU A 10 3.16 9.63 -3.90
C GLU A 10 1.80 9.02 -3.48
N CYS A 11 1.73 8.42 -2.29
CA CYS A 11 0.47 7.90 -1.75
C CYS A 11 -0.58 8.99 -1.53
N ARG A 12 -0.17 10.14 -0.99
CA ARG A 12 -1.08 11.27 -0.74
C ARG A 12 -1.65 11.81 -2.05
N GLU A 13 -0.79 12.00 -3.06
CA GLU A 13 -1.18 12.51 -4.37
C GLU A 13 -2.05 11.51 -5.13
N ALA A 14 -1.78 10.19 -5.04
CA ALA A 14 -2.63 9.15 -5.61
C ALA A 14 -4.06 9.15 -5.06
N LYS A 15 -4.25 9.64 -3.83
CA LYS A 15 -5.56 9.84 -3.21
C LYS A 15 -6.16 11.25 -3.42
N ASN A 16 -5.52 12.10 -4.22
CA ASN A 16 -5.91 13.49 -4.45
C ASN A 16 -6.03 14.33 -3.14
N LEU A 17 -5.24 13.99 -2.12
CA LEU A 17 -5.25 14.71 -0.85
C LEU A 17 -4.23 15.87 -0.86
N SER A 18 -4.59 17.03 -0.33
CA SER A 18 -3.61 18.06 0.03
C SER A 18 -2.89 17.69 1.34
N GLN A 19 -1.73 18.30 1.62
CA GLN A 19 -1.04 18.11 2.92
C GLN A 19 -1.96 18.49 4.09
N SER A 20 -2.77 19.54 3.93
CA SER A 20 -3.75 19.97 4.93
C SER A 20 -4.89 18.97 5.11
N ALA A 21 -5.37 18.34 4.02
CA ALA A 21 -6.40 17.31 4.11
C ALA A 21 -5.89 16.05 4.83
N LEU A 22 -4.68 15.60 4.51
CA LEU A 22 -4.04 14.47 5.21
C LEU A 22 -3.79 14.81 6.69
N ALA A 23 -3.35 16.03 6.99
CA ALA A 23 -3.15 16.46 8.37
C ALA A 23 -4.44 16.46 9.19
N LYS A 24 -5.58 16.83 8.59
CA LYS A 24 -6.90 16.74 9.23
C LYS A 24 -7.26 15.28 9.56
N LEU A 25 -7.02 14.33 8.64
CA LEU A 25 -7.26 12.91 8.89
C LEU A 25 -6.43 12.37 10.06
N LEU A 26 -5.21 12.88 10.24
CA LEU A 26 -4.31 12.48 11.32
C LEU A 26 -4.45 13.31 12.60
N ASN A 27 -5.39 14.26 12.65
CA ASN A 27 -5.52 15.22 13.75
C ASN A 27 -4.19 15.90 14.09
N THR A 28 -3.50 16.41 13.06
CA THR A 28 -2.18 17.05 13.19
C THR A 28 -2.07 18.34 12.36
N ASN A 29 -0.92 19.02 12.43
CA ASN A 29 -0.68 20.26 11.69
C ASN A 29 -0.12 19.98 10.28
N HIS A 30 -0.68 20.60 9.23
CA HIS A 30 -0.21 20.45 7.84
C HIS A 30 1.31 20.62 7.65
N SER A 31 1.96 21.50 8.43
CA SER A 31 3.41 21.71 8.34
C SER A 31 4.20 20.44 8.72
N ILE A 32 3.67 19.57 9.57
CA ILE A 32 4.33 18.30 9.94
C ILE A 32 4.32 17.32 8.77
N ILE A 33 3.23 17.27 7.99
CA ILE A 33 3.13 16.41 6.81
C ILE A 33 4.19 16.84 5.78
N GLY A 34 4.32 18.15 5.54
CA GLY A 34 5.39 18.68 4.68
C GLY A 34 6.79 18.33 5.17
N LYS A 35 7.04 18.39 6.48
CA LYS A 35 8.33 17.98 7.09
C LYS A 35 8.61 16.49 6.88
N TYR A 36 7.59 15.63 7.00
CA TYR A 36 7.71 14.21 6.70
C TYR A 36 8.02 13.96 5.22
N GLU A 37 7.30 14.61 4.31
CA GLU A 37 7.51 14.46 2.85
C GLU A 37 8.91 14.93 2.40
N ARG A 38 9.47 15.94 3.07
CA ARG A 38 10.84 16.43 2.81
C ARG A 38 11.93 15.67 3.58
N ASN A 39 11.56 14.65 4.38
CA ASN A 39 12.48 13.89 5.24
C ASN A 39 13.21 14.74 6.30
N GLU A 40 12.65 15.91 6.66
CA GLU A 40 13.20 16.80 7.70
C GLU A 40 12.92 16.27 9.11
N VAL A 41 11.81 15.53 9.26
CA VAL A 41 11.42 14.89 10.52
C VAL A 41 11.04 13.44 10.22
N LYS A 42 11.47 12.52 11.08
CA LYS A 42 11.03 11.13 11.04
C LYS A 42 9.78 10.95 11.92
N PRO A 43 8.67 10.43 11.38
CA PRO A 43 7.51 10.08 12.19
C PRO A 43 7.81 8.89 13.12
N THR A 44 7.08 8.80 14.22
CA THR A 44 7.09 7.60 15.07
C THR A 44 6.36 6.46 14.37
N ILE A 45 6.58 5.22 14.81
CA ILE A 45 5.91 4.04 14.23
C ILE A 45 4.37 4.16 14.29
N ASP A 46 3.83 4.74 15.36
CA ASP A 46 2.38 4.94 15.50
C ASP A 46 1.83 5.95 14.48
N VAL A 47 2.59 7.00 14.17
CA VAL A 47 2.24 7.94 13.11
C VAL A 47 2.31 7.26 11.75
N VAL A 48 3.32 6.41 11.51
CA VAL A 48 3.44 5.66 10.24
C VAL A 48 2.25 4.71 10.04
N LYS A 49 1.78 4.03 11.10
CA LYS A 49 0.56 3.19 11.04
C LYS A 49 -0.67 4.01 10.65
N LYS A 50 -0.90 5.16 11.32
CA LYS A 50 -2.00 6.07 10.98
C LYS A 50 -1.92 6.61 9.56
N LEU A 51 -0.72 6.92 9.08
CA LEU A 51 -0.49 7.33 7.70
C LEU A 51 -0.85 6.21 6.72
N ALA A 52 -0.45 4.97 7.01
CA ALA A 52 -0.75 3.82 6.17
C ALA A 52 -2.28 3.60 6.05
N GLU A 53 -2.99 3.63 7.18
CA GLU A 53 -4.46 3.54 7.23
C GLU A 53 -5.12 4.69 6.45
N ALA A 54 -4.73 5.95 6.73
CA ALA A 54 -5.31 7.11 6.03
C ALA A 54 -5.06 7.08 4.51
N LEU A 55 -3.98 6.42 4.08
CA LEU A 55 -3.55 6.35 2.69
C LEU A 55 -3.92 5.06 1.97
N ASP A 56 -4.70 4.16 2.61
CA ASP A 56 -5.01 2.81 2.11
C ASP A 56 -3.77 2.09 1.58
N THR A 57 -2.71 2.10 2.38
CA THR A 57 -1.45 1.41 2.07
C THR A 57 -0.96 0.68 3.32
N ASN A 58 0.28 0.18 3.30
CA ASN A 58 0.91 -0.47 4.45
C ASN A 58 2.22 0.22 4.83
N VAL A 59 2.64 -0.03 6.07
CA VAL A 59 3.87 0.50 6.66
C VAL A 59 5.11 0.12 5.85
N GLY A 60 5.23 -1.14 5.41
CA GLY A 60 6.36 -1.63 4.61
C GLY A 60 6.50 -0.91 3.27
N TYR A 61 5.37 -0.54 2.64
CA TYR A 61 5.39 0.31 1.44
C TYR A 61 6.06 1.64 1.76
N LEU A 62 5.54 2.37 2.75
CA LEU A 62 6.03 3.68 3.12
C LEU A 62 7.51 3.66 3.51
N LEU A 63 7.98 2.57 4.15
CA LEU A 63 9.36 2.38 4.55
C LEU A 63 10.32 1.98 3.41
N GLY A 64 9.81 1.64 2.23
CA GLY A 64 10.67 1.22 1.12
C GLY A 64 11.02 -0.27 1.12
N GLU A 65 10.41 -1.08 1.97
CA GLU A 65 10.70 -2.52 2.12
C GLU A 65 10.00 -3.38 1.06
N THR A 66 9.13 -2.78 0.24
CA THR A 66 8.41 -3.50 -0.81
C THR A 66 8.26 -2.61 -2.04
N ASP A 67 8.92 -2.98 -3.14
CA ASP A 67 8.84 -2.27 -4.43
C ASP A 67 7.63 -2.71 -5.28
N ASN A 68 6.99 -3.85 -4.95
CA ASN A 68 5.94 -4.47 -5.76
C ASN A 68 4.55 -4.39 -5.14
N LEU A 69 4.01 -3.17 -4.95
CA LEU A 69 2.74 -2.96 -4.24
C LEU A 69 1.58 -2.38 -5.07
N ASN A 70 1.55 -2.62 -6.38
CA ASN A 70 0.31 -2.40 -7.13
C ASN A 70 -0.84 -3.25 -6.57
N VAL A 71 -0.55 -4.41 -5.97
CA VAL A 71 -1.55 -5.32 -5.39
C VAL A 71 -2.23 -4.74 -4.14
N LEU A 72 -1.54 -3.93 -3.34
CA LEU A 72 -2.08 -3.38 -2.09
C LEU A 72 -2.84 -2.05 -2.27
N LYS A 73 -2.85 -1.48 -3.47
CA LYS A 73 -3.65 -0.29 -3.79
C LYS A 73 -5.10 -0.61 -4.13
N ASP A 74 -5.38 -1.84 -4.58
CA ASP A 74 -6.72 -2.26 -4.95
C ASP A 74 -7.39 -3.00 -3.78
N SER A 75 -8.37 -2.32 -3.16
CA SER A 75 -9.17 -2.86 -2.05
C SER A 75 -9.87 -4.17 -2.40
N SER A 76 -10.27 -4.36 -3.67
CA SER A 76 -10.94 -5.58 -4.12
C SER A 76 -9.98 -6.77 -4.24
N MET A 77 -8.76 -6.54 -4.73
CA MET A 77 -7.70 -7.55 -4.78
C MET A 77 -7.25 -7.95 -3.38
N LEU A 78 -7.10 -6.96 -2.50
CA LEU A 78 -6.77 -7.17 -1.09
C LEU A 78 -7.79 -8.05 -0.37
N LYS A 79 -9.08 -7.78 -0.57
CA LYS A 79 -10.15 -8.59 0.01
C LYS A 79 -10.05 -10.05 -0.44
N ARG A 80 -9.87 -10.28 -1.74
CA ARG A 80 -9.72 -11.64 -2.29
C ARG A 80 -8.52 -12.37 -1.69
N LEU A 81 -7.39 -11.70 -1.50
CA LEU A 81 -6.20 -12.29 -0.89
C LEU A 81 -6.42 -12.66 0.58
N ASN A 82 -7.12 -11.81 1.34
CA ASN A 82 -7.51 -12.12 2.71
C ASN A 82 -8.48 -13.30 2.79
N ASP A 83 -9.46 -13.35 1.88
CA ASP A 83 -10.40 -14.47 1.80
C ASP A 83 -9.63 -15.78 1.53
N ILE A 84 -8.74 -15.80 0.53
CA ILE A 84 -7.91 -16.99 0.21
C ILE A 84 -7.08 -17.43 1.42
N ALA A 85 -6.45 -16.50 2.12
CA ALA A 85 -5.65 -16.81 3.31
C ALA A 85 -6.46 -17.42 4.47
N SER A 86 -7.78 -17.18 4.50
CA SER A 86 -8.68 -17.71 5.53
C SER A 86 -9.20 -19.13 5.25
N PHE A 87 -9.02 -19.64 4.02
CA PHE A 87 -9.53 -20.96 3.61
C PHE A 87 -8.62 -22.11 4.04
N SER A 88 -9.09 -23.35 3.91
CA SER A 88 -8.27 -24.54 4.18
C SER A 88 -7.11 -24.67 3.19
N LYS A 89 -6.05 -25.39 3.57
CA LYS A 89 -4.89 -25.61 2.69
C LYS A 89 -5.28 -26.22 1.34
N GLN A 90 -6.22 -27.16 1.33
CA GLN A 90 -6.68 -27.81 0.11
C GLN A 90 -7.44 -26.84 -0.81
N GLU A 91 -8.28 -25.96 -0.25
CA GLU A 91 -8.96 -24.92 -1.03
C GLU A 91 -7.97 -23.89 -1.59
N GLN A 92 -6.98 -23.50 -0.79
CA GLN A 92 -5.91 -22.61 -1.23
C GLN A 92 -5.14 -23.22 -2.41
N GLU A 93 -4.73 -24.48 -2.33
CA GLU A 93 -4.02 -25.18 -3.42
C GLU A 93 -4.82 -25.18 -4.73
N HIS A 94 -6.13 -25.48 -4.67
CA HIS A 94 -6.98 -25.46 -5.86
C HIS A 94 -7.09 -24.06 -6.49
N ILE A 95 -7.27 -23.03 -5.66
CA ILE A 95 -7.39 -21.64 -6.13
C ILE A 95 -6.07 -21.20 -6.76
N LEU A 96 -4.94 -21.48 -6.11
CA LEU A 96 -3.62 -21.12 -6.61
C LEU A 96 -3.31 -21.82 -7.93
N PHE A 97 -3.64 -23.11 -8.06
CA PHE A 97 -3.48 -23.84 -9.32
C PHE A 97 -4.25 -23.19 -10.48
N ALA A 98 -5.51 -22.81 -10.24
CA ALA A 98 -6.33 -22.15 -11.26
C ALA A 98 -5.76 -20.76 -11.63
N LEU A 99 -5.31 -19.98 -10.64
CA LEU A 99 -4.67 -18.68 -10.87
C LEU A 99 -3.38 -18.83 -11.70
N ASP A 100 -2.53 -19.78 -11.36
CA ASP A 100 -1.27 -20.04 -12.07
C ASP A 100 -1.53 -20.42 -13.53
N ALA A 101 -2.54 -21.26 -13.79
CA ALA A 101 -2.93 -21.62 -15.14
C ALA A 101 -3.40 -20.39 -15.95
N MET A 102 -4.23 -19.52 -15.35
CA MET A 102 -4.70 -18.30 -16.01
C MET A 102 -3.58 -17.29 -16.25
N ILE A 103 -2.70 -17.07 -15.27
CA ILE A 103 -1.55 -16.17 -15.39
C ILE A 103 -0.62 -16.66 -16.50
N THR A 104 -0.33 -17.97 -16.54
CA THR A 104 0.53 -18.58 -17.56
C THR A 104 -0.07 -18.40 -18.95
N LYS A 105 -1.39 -18.64 -19.10
CA LYS A 105 -2.09 -18.44 -20.37
C LYS A 105 -1.98 -17.00 -20.87
N ILE A 106 -2.20 -16.01 -19.99
CA ILE A 106 -2.13 -14.59 -20.37
C ILE A 106 -0.70 -14.19 -20.76
N LYS A 107 0.30 -14.61 -19.99
CA LYS A 107 1.71 -14.33 -20.31
C LYS A 107 2.14 -14.92 -21.65
N LEU A 108 1.72 -16.14 -21.97
CA LEU A 108 2.03 -16.80 -23.24
C LEU A 108 1.33 -16.14 -24.44
N GLY A 109 0.10 -15.65 -24.27
CA GLY A 109 -0.62 -14.91 -25.31
C GLY A 109 -0.19 -13.46 -25.50
N SER A 110 0.75 -12.97 -24.69
CA SER A 110 1.31 -11.61 -24.77
C SER A 110 2.69 -11.56 -25.45
N ILE A 111 3.11 -12.69 -26.05
CA ILE A 111 4.30 -12.86 -26.92
C ILE A 111 3.79 -12.95 -28.35
#